data_AF-A0A3B9FLU8-F1
#
_entry.id   AF-A0A3B9FLU8-F1
#
_cell.length_a   1.000
_cell.length_b   1.000
_cell.length_c   1.000
_cell.angle_alpha   90.00
_cell.angle_beta   90.00
_cell.angle_gamma   90.00
#
_symmetry.space_group_name_H-M   'P 1'
#
loop_
_entity.id
_entity.type
_entity.pdbx_description
1 polymer ?
#
loop_
_entity_poly.entity_id
_entity_poly.type
_entity_poly.pdbx_seq_one_letter_code
_entity_poly.pdbx_strand_id
1 'polypeptide(L)'
;ECHRHLKKWNEGLILLNQARSHDNVADRAQHRIAQFYEMSGQKEKAIKSFQVTCKKYPKSRYASISHAHLQTKYGISVTLGGATDE
;
A
#
# COMPACT_ATOMS: atom_id res chain seq x y z
N GLU A 1 9.06 -19.32 -15.75
CA GLU A 1 9.49 -18.50 -14.59
C GLU A 1 8.34 -17.95 -13.72
N CYS A 2 7.09 -17.88 -14.19
CA CYS A 2 5.95 -17.33 -13.43
C CYS A 2 5.68 -17.96 -12.05
N HIS A 3 5.94 -19.27 -11.85
CA HIS A 3 5.74 -19.94 -10.56
C HIS A 3 6.69 -19.47 -9.45
N ARG A 4 7.94 -19.13 -9.78
CA ARG A 4 8.92 -18.64 -8.79
C ARG A 4 8.58 -17.24 -8.30
N HIS A 5 8.07 -16.40 -9.20
CA HIS A 5 7.52 -15.12 -8.81
C HIS A 5 6.31 -15.36 -7.90
N LEU A 6 5.29 -16.10 -8.35
CA LEU A 6 4.06 -16.43 -7.58
C LEU A 6 4.32 -16.87 -6.13
N LYS A 7 5.27 -17.78 -5.92
CA LYS A 7 5.62 -18.27 -4.58
C LYS A 7 6.23 -17.18 -3.68
N LYS A 8 7.13 -16.35 -4.22
CA LYS A 8 7.71 -15.21 -3.50
C LYS A 8 6.66 -14.17 -3.12
N TRP A 9 5.55 -14.05 -3.88
CA TRP A 9 4.51 -13.08 -3.50
C TRP A 9 3.78 -13.45 -2.23
N ASN A 10 3.44 -14.73 -2.06
CA ASN A 10 2.75 -15.18 -0.86
C ASN A 10 3.66 -15.10 0.38
N GLU A 11 4.93 -15.52 0.25
CA GLU A 11 5.90 -15.41 1.35
C GLU A 11 6.16 -13.95 1.73
N GLY A 12 6.31 -13.06 0.75
CA GLY A 12 6.49 -11.62 0.98
C GLY A 12 5.31 -10.97 1.72
N LEU A 13 4.07 -11.34 1.35
CA LEU A 13 2.86 -10.86 2.03
C LEU A 13 2.76 -11.34 3.47
N ILE A 14 3.13 -12.59 3.75
CA ILE A 14 3.14 -13.13 5.11
C ILE A 14 4.17 -12.38 5.97
N LEU A 15 5.37 -12.20 5.44
CA LEU A 15 6.47 -11.53 6.15
C LEU A 15 6.17 -10.05 6.39
N LEU A 16 5.53 -9.38 5.42
CA LEU A 16 5.07 -8.00 5.58
C LEU A 16 3.89 -7.89 6.57
N ASN A 17 2.99 -8.87 6.63
CA ASN A 17 1.92 -8.90 7.64
C ASN A 17 2.48 -9.11 9.05
N GLN A 18 3.51 -9.94 9.22
CA GLN A 18 4.22 -10.09 10.49
C GLN A 18 4.95 -8.80 10.89
N ALA A 19 5.64 -8.16 9.95
CA ALA A 19 6.26 -6.85 10.19
C ALA A 19 5.21 -5.79 10.55
N ARG A 20 3.98 -5.92 10.02
CA ARG A 20 2.88 -5.03 10.36
C ARG A 20 2.40 -5.12 11.81
N SER A 21 2.75 -6.18 12.52
CA SER A 21 2.50 -6.27 13.97
C SER A 21 3.47 -5.43 14.80
N HIS A 22 4.56 -4.95 14.21
CA HIS A 22 5.51 -4.05 14.86
C HIS A 22 5.23 -2.60 14.45
N ASP A 23 4.67 -1.81 15.37
CA ASP A 23 4.18 -0.44 15.13
C ASP A 23 5.19 0.48 14.42
N ASN A 24 6.49 0.33 14.70
CA ASN A 24 7.57 1.12 14.10
C ASN A 24 7.75 0.86 12.59
N VAL A 25 7.54 -0.38 12.14
CA VAL A 25 7.79 -0.77 10.74
C VAL A 25 6.51 -1.09 9.97
N ALA A 26 5.35 -0.95 10.62
CA ALA A 26 4.07 -1.35 10.08
C ALA A 26 3.61 -0.48 8.91
N ASP A 27 3.97 0.81 8.92
CA ASP A 27 3.76 1.77 7.84
C ASP A 27 4.60 1.45 6.61
N ARG A 28 5.89 1.18 6.78
CA ARG A 28 6.81 0.78 5.71
C ARG A 28 6.40 -0.56 5.11
N ALA A 29 6.01 -1.52 5.95
CA ALA A 29 5.54 -2.83 5.52
C ALA A 29 4.27 -2.69 4.67
N GLN A 30 3.29 -1.91 5.12
CA GLN A 30 2.04 -1.68 4.40
C GLN A 30 2.28 -0.97 3.05
N HIS A 31 3.17 0.02 3.00
CA HIS A 31 3.55 0.69 1.76
C HIS A 31 4.21 -0.27 0.75
N ARG A 32 5.08 -1.17 1.23
CA ARG A 32 5.69 -2.22 0.39
C ARG A 32 4.65 -3.19 -0.16
N ILE A 33 3.66 -3.61 0.64
CA ILE A 33 2.55 -4.46 0.17
C ILE A 33 1.83 -3.79 -1.01
N ALA A 34 1.56 -2.48 -0.91
CA ALA A 34 0.87 -1.75 -1.95
C ALA A 34 1.68 -1.66 -3.26
N GLN A 35 2.97 -1.31 -3.19
CA GLN A 35 3.86 -1.35 -4.36
C GLN A 35 3.94 -2.74 -4.99
N PHE A 36 3.87 -3.77 -4.16
CA PHE A 36 3.95 -5.14 -4.60
C PHE A 36 2.70 -5.57 -5.37
N TYR A 37 1.50 -5.19 -4.89
CA TYR A 37 0.28 -5.36 -5.68
C TYR A 37 0.34 -4.60 -7.01
N GLU A 38 0.96 -3.42 -7.04
CA GLU A 38 1.16 -2.66 -8.26
C GLU A 38 2.07 -3.40 -9.25
N MET A 39 3.20 -3.94 -8.80
CA MET A 39 4.09 -4.77 -9.62
C MET A 39 3.45 -6.08 -10.08
N SER A 40 2.50 -6.62 -9.32
CA SER A 40 1.68 -7.78 -9.71
C SER A 40 0.63 -7.44 -10.78
N GLY A 41 0.48 -6.17 -11.19
CA GLY A 41 -0.59 -5.71 -12.07
C GLY A 41 -1.96 -5.60 -11.38
N GLN A 42 -2.03 -5.86 -10.07
CA GLN A 42 -3.26 -5.80 -9.27
C GLN A 42 -3.50 -4.37 -8.74
N LYS A 43 -3.72 -3.43 -9.67
CA LYS A 43 -3.90 -2.00 -9.37
C LYS A 43 -4.96 -1.74 -8.28
N GLU A 44 -6.11 -2.40 -8.34
CA GLU A 44 -7.20 -2.20 -7.37
C GLU A 44 -6.77 -2.56 -5.93
N LYS A 45 -6.04 -3.67 -5.77
CA LYS A 45 -5.52 -4.09 -4.46
C LYS A 45 -4.40 -3.17 -3.97
N ALA A 46 -3.58 -2.65 -4.88
CA ALA A 46 -2.56 -1.66 -4.57
C ALA A 46 -3.21 -0.38 -4.01
N ILE A 47 -4.24 0.13 -4.69
CA ILE A 47 -4.96 1.34 -4.29
C ILE A 47 -5.57 1.18 -2.89
N LYS A 48 -6.31 0.08 -2.66
CA LYS A 48 -6.87 -0.22 -1.33
C LYS A 48 -5.78 -0.31 -0.26
N SER A 49 -4.63 -0.90 -0.58
CA SER A 49 -3.52 -1.02 0.37
C SER A 49 -2.91 0.34 0.72
N PHE A 50 -2.69 1.21 -0.27
CA PHE A 50 -2.23 2.58 -0.06
C PHE A 50 -3.23 3.41 0.76
N GLN A 51 -4.54 3.25 0.50
CA GLN A 51 -5.60 3.88 1.30
C GLN A 51 -5.55 3.45 2.76
N VAL A 52 -5.38 2.15 3.02
CA VAL A 52 -5.24 1.62 4.39
C VAL A 52 -3.98 2.17 5.06
N THR A 53 -2.86 2.31 4.34
CA THR A 53 -1.65 2.96 4.89
C THR A 53 -1.95 4.38 5.34
N CYS A 54 -2.65 5.17 4.51
CA CYS A 54 -3.00 6.55 4.83
C CYS A 54 -3.94 6.64 6.03
N LYS A 55 -4.95 5.77 6.11
CA LYS A 55 -5.92 5.75 7.22
C LYS A 55 -5.32 5.24 8.52
N LYS A 56 -4.48 4.19 8.46
CA LYS A 56 -3.97 3.51 9.66
C LYS A 56 -2.70 4.17 10.21
N TYR A 57 -1.91 4.80 9.36
CA TYR A 57 -0.65 5.47 9.74
C TYR A 57 -0.61 6.94 9.29
N PRO A 58 -1.60 7.78 9.64
CA PRO A 58 -1.69 9.16 9.14
C PRO A 58 -0.49 10.04 9.55
N LYS A 59 0.22 9.68 10.63
CA LYS A 59 1.41 10.38 11.11
C LYS A 59 2.72 9.90 10.48
N SER A 60 2.69 8.84 9.66
CA SER A 60 3.89 8.33 9.01
C SER A 60 4.19 9.09 7.71
N ARG A 61 5.48 9.34 7.45
CA ARG A 61 5.95 9.84 6.16
C ARG A 61 5.50 8.96 4.97
N TYR A 62 5.35 7.66 5.18
CA TYR A 62 4.89 6.74 4.14
C TYR A 62 3.41 6.91 3.80
N ALA A 63 2.58 7.44 4.70
CA ALA A 63 1.21 7.81 4.38
C ALA A 63 1.18 8.98 3.40
N SER A 64 1.94 10.05 3.65
CA SER A 64 2.05 11.17 2.70
C SER A 64 2.59 10.73 1.34
N ILE A 65 3.61 9.86 1.31
CA ILE A 65 4.14 9.30 0.06
C ILE A 65 3.09 8.46 -0.66
N SER A 66 2.37 7.59 0.07
CA SER A 66 1.32 6.74 -0.50
C SER A 66 0.18 7.57 -1.08
N HIS A 67 -0.21 8.65 -0.40
CA HIS A 67 -1.21 9.59 -0.87
C HIS A 67 -0.74 10.28 -2.15
N ALA A 68 0.46 10.87 -2.15
CA ALA A 68 1.01 11.51 -3.35
C ALA A 68 1.12 10.53 -4.52
N HIS A 69 1.47 9.27 -4.27
CA HIS A 69 1.52 8.23 -5.29
C HIS A 69 0.12 7.89 -5.84
N LEU A 70 -0.90 7.80 -4.98
CA LEU A 70 -2.29 7.59 -5.39
C LEU A 70 -2.78 8.72 -6.29
N GLN A 71 -2.51 9.96 -5.90
CA GLN A 71 -2.92 11.13 -6.66
C GLN A 71 -2.21 11.22 -8.01
N THR A 72 -0.88 11.08 -8.04
CA THR A 72 -0.09 11.25 -9.27
C THR A 72 -0.23 10.07 -10.23
N LYS A 73 -0.27 8.83 -9.72
CA LYS A 73 -0.28 7.63 -10.56
C LYS A 73 -1.66 7.13 -10.94
N TYR A 74 -2.63 7.30 -10.03
CA TYR A 74 -3.98 6.79 -10.23
C TYR A 74 -5.02 7.91 -10.38
N GLY A 75 -4.65 9.18 -10.16
CA GLY A 75 -5.61 10.29 -10.14
C GLY A 75 -6.51 10.27 -8.90
N ILE A 76 -6.17 9.48 -7.88
CA ILE A 76 -7.04 9.26 -6.72
C ILE A 76 -6.60 10.17 -5.57
N SER A 77 -7.36 11.23 -5.35
CA SER A 77 -7.25 12.11 -4.19
C SER A 77 -7.94 11.47 -2.98
N VAL A 78 -7.18 10.72 -2.16
CA VAL A 78 -7.68 10.26 -0.85
C VAL A 78 -7.53 11.41 0.14
N THR A 79 -8.39 12.42 0.01
CA THR A 79 -8.50 13.46 1.04
C THR A 79 -8.81 12.80 2.37
N LEU A 80 -7.90 12.94 3.34
CA LEU A 80 -8.07 12.51 4.73
C LEU A 80 -9.24 13.22 5.46
N GLY A 81 -10.01 14.03 4.74
CA GLY A 81 -11.33 14.54 5.10
C GLY A 81 -11.91 15.30 3.91
N GLY A 82 -12.90 14.72 3.23
CA GLY A 82 -13.77 15.43 2.28
C GLY A 82 -13.15 15.79 0.92
N ALA A 83 -13.33 14.92 -0.06
CA ALA A 83 -13.48 15.27 -1.47
C ALA A 83 -14.06 14.03 -2.13
N THR A 84 -15.38 13.93 -2.03
CA THR A 84 -16.22 13.36 -3.07
C THR A 84 -15.83 14.04 -4.37
N ASP A 85 -15.33 13.29 -5.34
CA ASP A 85 -15.40 13.70 -6.74
C ASP A 85 -16.60 12.95 -7.31
N GLU A 86 -17.60 13.72 -7.72
CA GLU A 86 -18.87 13.34 -8.35
C GLU A 86 -18.65 12.85 -9.79
#